data_AF-A0A5D6XGL4-F1
#
_entry.id   AF-A0A5D6XGL4-F1
#
_cell.length_a   1.000
_cell.length_b   1.000
_cell.length_c   1.000
_cell.angle_alpha   90.00
_cell.angle_beta   90.00
_cell.angle_gamma   90.00
#
_symmetry.space_group_name_H-M   'P 1'
#
loop_
_entity.id
_entity.type
_entity.pdbx_description
1 polymer ?
#
loop_
_entity_poly.entity_id
_entity_poly.type
_entity_poly.pdbx_seq_one_letter_code
_entity_poly.pdbx_strand_id
1 'polypeptide(L)'
;MSAAAVATVTAPATRVRVSSTLRVVITEPEGEPETPEMPGTPPCDAAAERAWAAQAEEEQQQQQQQQQTSARPPIAAKARRKSAPPAVVPPGGFYAHESPESMAQRHSAARSLQRAASCFLARRGLARHVSAVGRPVELRVAQVQNLELLCDFRDVASVYCNVRVLKRPFGPFMFQFSTSKSTNVHLPTWGDAFFVPMLSSRCDLVVTLVGVTVTHKQRFLGQAIAQLEPGWEKLAKLSAPLGKWKFPVEESLLGLHRFVTGDVQLELSPVPSRLPCKAGQFLMAPPVSSRAPSGGVFSFWTRRVTISTPSPQTPGNPASPSPARKSVVTRWGVLTDTSFHLFDNSSAKLLVSLDLAKLQLIASSADARKSDPSRLFPIKLYAQGTLYTLYVSTFAQQQAWEHKINAHRRQLLIP
;
A
#
# COMPACT_ATOMS: atom_id res chain seq x y z
N MET A 1 -17.80 -64.55 -52.84
CA MET A 1 -16.33 -64.36 -52.93
C MET A 1 -16.01 -63.02 -52.30
N SER A 2 -15.26 -62.82 -51.23
CA SER A 2 -14.50 -63.69 -50.33
C SER A 2 -14.59 -63.06 -48.94
N ALA A 3 -14.82 -63.89 -47.92
CA ALA A 3 -14.51 -63.57 -46.54
C ALA A 3 -12.99 -63.67 -46.32
N ALA A 4 -12.44 -63.00 -45.31
CA ALA A 4 -11.66 -63.63 -44.24
C ALA A 4 -10.83 -62.64 -43.41
N ALA A 5 -10.65 -63.06 -42.14
CA ALA A 5 -9.47 -62.88 -41.28
C ALA A 5 -9.44 -61.70 -40.29
N VAL A 6 -10.10 -61.98 -39.16
CA VAL A 6 -9.66 -61.77 -37.77
C VAL A 6 -8.15 -61.91 -37.55
N ALA A 7 -7.56 -61.05 -36.72
CA ALA A 7 -6.40 -61.39 -35.90
C ALA A 7 -6.43 -60.62 -34.57
N THR A 8 -6.94 -61.30 -33.56
CA THR A 8 -6.78 -61.02 -32.12
C THR A 8 -5.36 -61.40 -31.72
N VAL A 9 -4.63 -60.52 -31.04
CA VAL A 9 -3.39 -60.88 -30.33
C VAL A 9 -3.50 -60.43 -28.88
N THR A 10 -3.70 -61.42 -28.02
CA THR A 10 -3.62 -61.38 -26.57
C THR A 10 -2.35 -62.11 -26.16
N ALA A 11 -1.48 -61.49 -25.36
CA ALA A 11 -0.39 -62.16 -24.63
C ALA A 11 0.12 -61.24 -23.49
N PRO A 12 0.88 -61.73 -22.49
CA PRO A 12 0.34 -61.90 -21.14
C PRO A 12 1.07 -61.09 -20.06
N ALA A 13 0.51 -61.19 -18.86
CA ALA A 13 0.93 -60.61 -17.60
C ALA A 13 2.41 -60.81 -17.24
N THR A 14 2.99 -59.79 -16.59
CA THR A 14 4.12 -59.99 -15.68
C THR A 14 3.89 -59.17 -14.41
N ARG A 15 3.52 -59.90 -13.35
CA ARG A 15 3.52 -59.41 -11.96
C ARG A 15 4.97 -59.24 -11.53
N VAL A 16 5.40 -58.02 -11.25
CA VAL A 16 6.59 -57.78 -10.42
C VAL A 16 6.11 -57.45 -9.02
N ARG A 17 6.36 -58.38 -8.10
CA ARG A 17 6.10 -58.31 -6.68
C ARG A 17 7.35 -57.70 -6.03
N VAL A 18 7.38 -56.38 -5.83
CA VAL A 18 8.41 -55.76 -4.98
C VAL A 18 7.87 -55.72 -3.56
N SER A 19 8.38 -56.65 -2.76
CA SER A 19 8.22 -56.66 -1.31
C SER A 19 9.27 -55.71 -0.72
N SER A 20 8.86 -54.50 -0.36
CA SER A 20 9.65 -53.63 0.52
C SER A 20 8.87 -53.38 1.80
N THR A 21 9.16 -54.20 2.80
CA THR A 21 8.85 -53.96 4.21
C THR A 21 9.63 -52.73 4.69
N LEU A 22 9.06 -51.55 4.47
CA LEU A 22 9.48 -50.34 5.16
C LEU A 22 8.87 -50.38 6.56
N ARG A 23 9.74 -50.64 7.55
CA ARG A 23 9.45 -50.44 8.97
C ARG A 23 9.05 -48.99 9.18
N VAL A 24 7.80 -48.78 9.54
CA VAL A 24 7.31 -47.52 10.11
C VAL A 24 7.94 -47.40 11.49
N VAL A 25 8.99 -46.59 11.61
CA VAL A 25 9.45 -46.08 12.89
C VAL A 25 8.51 -44.95 13.26
N ILE A 26 7.55 -45.26 14.14
CA ILE A 26 6.74 -44.27 14.84
C ILE A 26 7.72 -43.53 15.75
N THR A 27 8.13 -42.34 15.35
CA THR A 27 8.78 -41.37 16.22
C THR A 27 7.68 -40.47 16.76
N GLU A 28 7.58 -40.44 18.09
CA GLU A 28 6.70 -39.53 18.83
C GLU A 28 7.04 -38.08 18.45
N PRO A 29 6.04 -37.18 18.33
CA PRO A 29 6.33 -35.76 18.18
C PRO A 29 6.90 -35.24 19.52
N GLU A 30 8.20 -34.97 19.53
CA GLU A 30 8.83 -34.13 20.55
C GLU A 30 8.08 -32.79 20.65
N GLY A 31 7.86 -32.38 21.89
CA GLY A 31 7.10 -31.19 22.26
C GLY A 31 7.65 -29.91 21.66
N GLU A 32 6.73 -28.97 21.52
CA GLU A 32 6.87 -27.61 20.99
C GLU A 32 8.17 -26.91 21.45
N PRO A 33 9.00 -26.39 20.53
CA PRO A 33 9.95 -25.36 20.89
C PRO A 33 9.18 -24.08 21.24
N GLU A 34 9.36 -23.62 22.47
CA GLU A 34 8.88 -22.35 22.97
C GLU A 34 9.15 -21.23 21.95
N THR A 35 8.12 -20.42 21.72
CA THR A 35 8.16 -19.20 20.93
C THR A 35 9.35 -18.33 21.33
N PRO A 36 10.23 -17.90 20.40
CA PRO A 36 11.14 -16.81 20.70
C PRO A 36 10.30 -15.55 20.93
N GLU A 37 10.39 -15.01 22.13
CA GLU A 37 9.88 -13.68 22.48
C GLU A 37 10.29 -12.67 21.41
N MET A 38 9.32 -11.90 20.92
CA MET A 38 9.61 -10.73 20.09
C MET A 38 10.61 -9.81 20.83
N PRO A 39 11.53 -9.15 20.12
CA PRO A 39 12.36 -8.13 20.73
C PRO A 39 11.46 -7.00 21.22
N GLY A 40 11.26 -6.96 22.53
CA GLY A 40 10.77 -5.77 23.22
C GLY A 40 11.69 -4.59 22.89
N THR A 41 11.10 -3.40 22.92
CA THR A 41 11.81 -2.12 22.95
C THR A 41 13.11 -2.27 23.76
N PRO A 42 14.29 -1.94 23.21
CA PRO A 42 15.54 -2.09 23.95
C PRO A 42 15.42 -1.31 25.26
N PRO A 43 15.85 -1.88 26.39
CA PRO A 43 15.90 -1.13 27.64
C PRO A 43 16.77 0.12 27.40
N CYS A 44 16.27 1.29 27.80
CA CYS A 44 17.08 2.49 27.87
C CYS A 44 18.21 2.24 28.86
N ASP A 45 19.35 1.79 28.36
CA ASP A 45 20.56 1.64 29.16
C ASP A 45 21.03 3.04 29.56
N ALA A 46 21.08 3.32 30.87
CA ALA A 46 21.62 4.56 31.42
C ALA A 46 23.08 4.82 31.00
N ALA A 47 23.78 3.78 30.52
CA ALA A 47 25.10 3.89 29.90
C ALA A 47 25.05 4.56 28.52
N ALA A 48 24.00 4.33 27.72
CA ALA A 48 23.83 4.94 26.40
C ALA A 48 23.49 6.42 26.52
N GLU A 49 22.66 6.81 27.49
CA GLU A 49 22.38 8.23 27.75
C GLU A 49 23.63 9.00 28.20
N ARG A 50 24.50 8.39 29.01
CA ARG A 50 25.79 9.00 29.39
C ARG A 50 26.75 9.12 28.21
N ALA A 51 26.78 8.14 27.31
CA ALA A 51 27.62 8.21 26.11
C ALA A 51 27.17 9.33 25.16
N TRP A 52 25.86 9.55 25.02
CA TRP A 52 25.31 10.63 24.22
C TRP A 52 25.52 12.01 24.86
N ALA A 53 25.42 12.11 26.19
CA ALA A 53 25.73 13.35 26.91
C ALA A 53 27.22 13.73 26.77
N ALA A 54 28.13 12.74 26.86
CA ALA A 54 29.56 12.96 26.68
C ALA A 54 29.93 13.40 25.25
N GLN A 55 29.29 12.82 24.22
CA GLN A 55 29.47 13.28 22.83
C GLN A 55 28.96 14.70 22.60
N ALA A 56 27.83 15.07 23.22
CA ALA A 56 27.29 16.42 23.11
C ALA A 56 28.20 17.48 23.76
N GLU A 57 28.89 17.14 24.85
CA GLU A 57 29.89 18.02 25.49
C GLU A 57 31.17 18.15 24.65
N GLU A 58 31.65 17.06 24.03
CA GLU A 58 32.79 17.11 23.10
C GLU A 58 32.51 17.97 21.86
N GLU A 59 31.31 17.88 21.28
CA GLU A 59 30.93 18.71 20.14
C GLU A 59 30.85 20.22 20.50
N GLN A 60 30.39 20.55 21.71
CA GLN A 60 30.40 21.94 22.19
C GLN A 60 31.81 22.48 22.41
N GLN A 61 32.73 21.66 22.93
CA GLN A 61 34.13 22.06 23.11
C GLN A 61 34.85 22.26 21.76
N GLN A 62 34.60 21.39 20.77
CA GLN A 62 35.16 21.56 19.42
C GLN A 62 34.63 22.83 18.71
N GLN A 63 33.36 23.19 18.91
CA GLN A 63 32.82 24.43 18.35
C GLN A 63 33.42 25.68 19.00
N GLN A 64 33.72 25.66 20.30
CA GLN A 64 34.41 26.78 20.96
C GLN A 64 35.88 26.91 20.51
N GLN A 65 36.56 25.79 20.23
CA GLN A 65 37.94 25.80 19.74
C GLN A 65 38.06 26.29 18.29
N GLN A 66 37.07 26.02 17.43
CA GLN A 66 37.06 26.55 16.06
C GLN A 66 36.79 28.06 15.99
N GLN A 67 36.10 28.65 16.96
CA GLN A 67 35.90 30.10 17.00
C GLN A 67 37.14 30.88 17.44
N GLN A 68 38.10 30.24 18.12
CA GLN A 68 39.33 30.91 18.58
C GLN A 68 40.47 30.93 17.54
N THR A 69 40.40 30.16 16.45
CA THR A 69 41.51 30.05 15.47
C THR A 69 41.30 30.84 14.16
N SER A 70 40.20 31.59 14.03
CA SER A 70 39.93 32.44 12.86
C SER A 70 40.51 33.86 13.00
N ALA A 71 41.83 33.98 13.18
CA ALA A 71 42.55 35.25 13.05
C ALA A 71 43.57 35.13 11.91
N ARG A 72 43.16 35.52 10.70
CA ARG A 72 44.05 35.65 9.53
C ARG A 72 44.49 37.12 9.39
N PRO A 73 45.78 37.43 9.17
CA PRO A 73 46.28 38.80 9.09
C PRO A 73 46.00 39.40 7.70
N PRO A 74 45.78 40.72 7.57
CA PRO A 74 45.63 41.34 6.27
C PRO A 74 46.99 41.78 5.71
N ILE A 75 47.24 41.36 4.48
CA ILE A 75 48.23 41.92 3.56
C ILE A 75 47.52 43.08 2.82
N ALA A 76 48.16 44.26 2.73
CA ALA A 76 48.58 44.85 1.45
C ALA A 76 48.70 46.39 1.46
N ALA A 77 49.78 46.83 0.81
CA ALA A 77 49.90 47.99 -0.08
C ALA A 77 49.99 49.41 0.51
N LYS A 78 51.23 49.92 0.49
CA LYS A 78 51.58 51.33 0.29
C LYS A 78 51.00 51.85 -1.03
N ALA A 79 50.33 53.01 -1.00
CA ALA A 79 50.53 54.07 -2.00
C ALA A 79 50.09 55.43 -1.42
N ARG A 80 50.88 56.44 -1.75
CA ARG A 80 50.99 57.77 -1.17
C ARG A 80 50.38 58.78 -2.13
N ARG A 81 49.48 59.66 -1.68
CA ARG A 81 49.42 61.06 -2.14
C ARG A 81 48.62 61.96 -1.19
N LYS A 82 49.06 63.22 -1.17
CA LYS A 82 48.88 64.27 -0.16
C LYS A 82 47.60 65.09 -0.36
N SER A 83 47.26 65.78 0.73
CA SER A 83 46.58 67.09 0.90
C SER A 83 45.08 67.23 0.66
N ALA A 84 44.30 67.35 1.73
CA ALA A 84 43.67 68.60 2.23
C ALA A 84 42.77 68.26 3.45
N PRO A 85 42.64 69.14 4.46
CA PRO A 85 41.89 68.83 5.68
C PRO A 85 40.36 68.92 5.43
N PRO A 86 39.55 67.93 5.83
CA PRO A 86 38.10 68.05 5.74
C PRO A 86 37.55 68.89 6.89
N ALA A 87 36.56 69.69 6.54
CA ALA A 87 35.73 70.46 7.45
C ALA A 87 35.15 69.58 8.57
N VAL A 88 35.12 70.15 9.77
CA VAL A 88 34.46 69.63 10.95
C VAL A 88 32.96 69.43 10.65
N VAL A 89 32.57 68.19 10.39
CA VAL A 89 31.17 67.76 10.42
C VAL A 89 30.96 67.04 11.76
N PRO A 90 29.95 67.41 12.56
CA PRO A 90 29.73 66.80 13.86
C PRO A 90 29.41 65.31 13.73
N PRO A 91 29.92 64.44 14.62
CA PRO A 91 29.58 63.02 14.63
C PRO A 91 28.19 62.85 15.26
N GLY A 92 27.15 63.18 14.49
CA GLY A 92 25.78 62.76 14.78
C GLY A 92 25.65 61.27 14.45
N GLY A 93 25.83 60.43 15.46
CA GLY A 93 25.80 58.98 15.35
C GLY A 93 24.51 58.46 14.71
N PHE A 94 24.65 57.88 13.52
CA PHE A 94 23.63 57.05 12.86
C PHE A 94 23.62 55.60 13.39
N TYR A 95 24.17 55.34 14.58
CA TYR A 95 23.86 54.14 15.33
C TYR A 95 22.63 54.45 16.19
N ALA A 96 21.46 54.38 15.56
CA ALA A 96 20.23 54.21 16.31
C ALA A 96 20.45 53.03 17.26
N HIS A 97 20.48 53.31 18.56
CA HIS A 97 20.59 52.31 19.60
C HIS A 97 19.33 51.45 19.48
N GLU A 98 19.41 50.38 18.70
CA GLU A 98 18.29 49.47 18.55
C GLU A 98 18.01 48.89 19.93
N SER A 99 16.79 49.10 20.41
CA SER A 99 16.40 48.53 21.68
C SER A 99 16.58 47.01 21.62
N PRO A 100 16.98 46.37 22.73
CA PRO A 100 17.11 44.91 22.79
C PRO A 100 15.79 44.22 22.38
N GLU A 101 14.66 44.88 22.59
CA GLU A 101 13.34 44.44 22.15
C GLU A 101 13.19 44.44 20.62
N SER A 102 13.68 45.47 19.91
CA SER A 102 13.71 45.51 18.45
C SER A 102 14.59 44.40 17.87
N MET A 103 15.75 44.13 18.48
CA MET A 103 16.60 43.01 18.08
C MET A 103 15.92 41.65 18.32
N ALA A 104 15.25 41.46 19.45
CA ALA A 104 14.52 40.22 19.76
C ALA A 104 13.36 39.97 18.78
N GLN A 105 12.61 41.02 18.42
CA GLN A 105 11.53 40.93 17.42
C GLN A 105 12.06 40.54 16.05
N ARG A 106 13.19 41.11 15.60
CA ARG A 106 13.83 40.72 14.34
C ARG A 106 14.35 39.30 14.36
N HIS A 107 14.95 38.86 15.46
CA HIS A 107 15.40 37.47 15.61
C HIS A 107 14.20 36.50 15.58
N SER A 108 13.08 36.87 16.19
CA SER A 108 11.84 36.09 16.13
C SER A 108 11.27 36.02 14.71
N ALA A 109 11.23 37.15 14.01
CA ALA A 109 10.79 37.23 12.62
C ALA A 109 11.70 36.43 11.68
N ALA A 110 13.03 36.55 11.84
CA ALA A 110 14.03 35.81 11.07
C ALA A 110 13.91 34.30 11.30
N ARG A 111 13.70 33.84 12.55
CA ARG A 111 13.44 32.42 12.86
C ARG A 111 12.14 31.93 12.22
N SER A 112 11.10 32.76 12.22
CA SER A 112 9.82 32.43 11.59
C SER A 112 9.96 32.33 10.07
N LEU A 113 10.70 33.26 9.46
CA LEU A 113 11.00 33.26 8.03
C LEU A 113 11.88 32.07 7.64
N GLN A 114 12.91 31.75 8.42
CA GLN A 114 13.77 30.58 8.21
C GLN A 114 12.97 29.29 8.31
N ARG A 115 12.08 29.15 9.30
CA ARG A 115 11.16 28.00 9.38
C ARG A 115 10.24 27.93 8.17
N ALA A 116 9.64 29.04 7.76
CA ALA A 116 8.76 29.09 6.59
C ALA A 116 9.51 28.74 5.29
N ALA A 117 10.72 29.29 5.10
CA ALA A 117 11.58 29.04 3.96
C ALA A 117 12.07 27.59 3.93
N SER A 118 12.55 27.05 5.06
CA SER A 118 12.93 25.64 5.18
C SER A 118 11.73 24.72 4.94
N CYS A 119 10.55 25.03 5.46
CA CYS A 119 9.32 24.30 5.15
C CYS A 119 8.95 24.41 3.67
N PHE A 120 9.09 25.58 3.05
CA PHE A 120 8.80 25.78 1.63
C PHE A 120 9.78 25.03 0.72
N LEU A 121 11.08 25.10 1.01
CA LEU A 121 12.13 24.39 0.30
C LEU A 121 12.02 22.88 0.51
N ALA A 122 11.72 22.42 1.72
CA ALA A 122 11.42 21.01 1.98
C ALA A 122 10.19 20.56 1.18
N ARG A 123 9.11 21.35 1.15
CA ARG A 123 7.90 21.05 0.36
C ARG A 123 8.16 21.07 -1.15
N ARG A 124 9.00 21.99 -1.64
CA ARG A 124 9.36 22.12 -3.06
C ARG A 124 10.36 21.03 -3.51
N GLY A 125 11.26 20.62 -2.63
CA GLY A 125 12.14 19.47 -2.80
C GLY A 125 11.36 18.15 -2.77
N LEU A 126 10.41 18.02 -1.82
CA LEU A 126 9.46 16.92 -1.77
C LEU A 126 8.66 16.82 -3.07
N ALA A 127 8.14 17.92 -3.63
CA ALA A 127 7.39 17.88 -4.90
C ALA A 127 8.16 17.25 -6.08
N ARG A 128 9.49 17.40 -6.11
CA ARG A 128 10.39 16.77 -7.11
C ARG A 128 10.83 15.35 -6.72
N HIS A 129 10.69 15.00 -5.44
CA HIS A 129 11.04 13.71 -4.86
C HIS A 129 9.82 12.95 -4.32
N VAL A 130 8.59 13.28 -4.74
CA VAL A 130 7.41 12.53 -4.28
C VAL A 130 7.43 11.21 -5.03
N SER A 131 8.21 10.30 -4.48
CA SER A 131 8.12 8.90 -4.80
C SER A 131 6.64 8.51 -4.75
N ALA A 132 6.18 7.82 -5.78
CA ALA A 132 4.92 7.11 -5.85
C ALA A 132 4.74 6.09 -4.72
N VAL A 133 5.71 5.90 -3.84
CA VAL A 133 5.52 5.22 -2.57
C VAL A 133 4.48 5.95 -1.72
N GLY A 134 3.41 5.22 -1.41
CA GLY A 134 2.22 5.74 -0.74
C GLY A 134 1.18 6.34 -1.70
N ARG A 135 1.50 6.47 -3.00
CA ARG A 135 0.52 6.84 -4.02
C ARG A 135 -0.18 5.59 -4.57
N PRO A 136 -1.47 5.71 -4.91
CA PRO A 136 -2.16 4.73 -5.72
C PRO A 136 -1.51 4.67 -7.09
N VAL A 137 -1.40 3.46 -7.61
CA VAL A 137 -0.84 3.18 -8.92
C VAL A 137 -1.88 2.41 -9.70
N GLU A 138 -2.19 2.89 -10.88
CA GLU A 138 -2.97 2.15 -11.83
C GLU A 138 -2.08 1.07 -12.45
N LEU A 139 -2.35 -0.17 -12.06
CA LEU A 139 -1.67 -1.37 -12.51
C LEU A 139 -2.58 -2.09 -13.50
N ARG A 140 -2.04 -2.38 -14.67
CA ARG A 140 -2.71 -3.11 -15.75
C ARG A 140 -1.82 -4.23 -16.24
N VAL A 141 -2.42 -5.39 -16.47
CA VAL A 141 -1.81 -6.46 -17.28
C VAL A 141 -2.21 -6.19 -18.72
N ALA A 142 -1.30 -5.70 -19.55
CA ALA A 142 -1.64 -5.30 -20.91
C ALA A 142 -1.89 -6.53 -21.79
N GLN A 143 -0.92 -7.44 -21.81
CA GLN A 143 -0.97 -8.65 -22.63
C GLN A 143 0.10 -9.68 -22.21
N VAL A 144 -0.02 -10.91 -22.71
CA VAL A 144 1.09 -11.87 -22.71
C VAL A 144 1.58 -12.05 -24.14
N GLN A 145 2.88 -11.84 -24.35
CA GLN A 145 3.55 -12.05 -25.65
C GLN A 145 4.21 -13.42 -25.69
N ASN A 146 4.41 -13.93 -26.91
CA ASN A 146 5.14 -15.18 -27.18
C ASN A 146 4.65 -16.37 -26.33
N LEU A 147 3.33 -16.50 -26.15
CA LEU A 147 2.75 -17.56 -25.34
C LEU A 147 2.77 -18.89 -26.11
N GLU A 148 3.67 -19.79 -25.73
CA GLU A 148 3.80 -21.10 -26.37
C GLU A 148 3.05 -22.16 -25.55
N LEU A 149 1.83 -22.45 -25.98
CA LEU A 149 1.06 -23.53 -25.38
C LEU A 149 1.51 -24.88 -25.93
N LEU A 150 2.14 -25.69 -25.08
CA LEU A 150 2.44 -27.10 -25.38
C LEU A 150 1.15 -27.90 -25.62
N CYS A 151 1.27 -29.06 -26.28
CA CYS A 151 0.15 -29.92 -26.65
C CYS A 151 -0.80 -30.29 -25.48
N ASP A 152 -0.30 -30.30 -24.25
CA ASP A 152 -1.08 -30.63 -23.04
C ASP A 152 -2.10 -29.55 -22.64
N PHE A 153 -2.03 -28.36 -23.25
CA PHE A 153 -2.89 -27.21 -22.95
C PHE A 153 -3.93 -26.92 -24.05
N ARG A 154 -4.15 -27.86 -24.97
CA ARG A 154 -5.16 -27.73 -26.05
C ARG A 154 -6.59 -27.59 -25.55
N ASP A 155 -6.88 -28.01 -24.32
CA ASP A 155 -8.21 -27.93 -23.71
C ASP A 155 -8.48 -26.57 -23.04
N VAL A 156 -7.53 -25.64 -23.05
CA VAL A 156 -7.68 -24.29 -22.49
C VAL A 156 -8.56 -23.45 -23.42
N ALA A 157 -9.73 -23.06 -22.92
CA ALA A 157 -10.71 -22.26 -23.67
C ALA A 157 -10.60 -20.75 -23.39
N SER A 158 -10.10 -20.37 -22.22
CA SER A 158 -9.86 -18.96 -21.87
C SER A 158 -8.74 -18.83 -20.84
N VAL A 159 -8.17 -17.64 -20.73
CA VAL A 159 -7.08 -17.35 -19.78
C VAL A 159 -7.35 -16.07 -19.01
N TYR A 160 -6.91 -16.02 -17.76
CA TYR A 160 -6.93 -14.81 -16.94
C TYR A 160 -5.68 -14.75 -16.06
N CYS A 161 -5.40 -13.57 -15.50
CA CYS A 161 -4.26 -13.34 -14.65
C CYS A 161 -4.72 -13.10 -13.21
N ASN A 162 -4.11 -13.82 -12.27
CA ASN A 162 -4.15 -13.51 -10.85
C ASN A 162 -2.89 -12.73 -10.49
N VAL A 163 -3.02 -11.45 -10.18
CA VAL A 163 -1.90 -10.57 -9.84
C VAL A 163 -1.86 -10.38 -8.35
N ARG A 164 -0.67 -10.51 -7.76
CA ARG A 164 -0.42 -10.27 -6.34
C ARG A 164 0.71 -9.27 -6.16
N VAL A 165 0.55 -8.37 -5.20
CA VAL A 165 1.59 -7.39 -4.84
C VAL A 165 2.16 -7.74 -3.48
N LEU A 166 3.46 -7.98 -3.44
CA LEU A 166 4.20 -8.40 -2.24
C LEU A 166 5.22 -7.32 -1.87
N LYS A 167 5.32 -6.99 -0.59
CA LYS A 167 6.37 -6.07 -0.11
C LYS A 167 7.68 -6.86 0.03
N ARG A 168 8.80 -6.34 -0.48
CA ARG A 168 10.12 -6.96 -0.25
C ARG A 168 10.73 -6.55 1.10
N PRO A 169 11.65 -7.36 1.68
CA PRO A 169 12.12 -8.67 1.20
C PRO A 169 11.22 -9.86 1.61
N PHE A 170 10.45 -9.74 2.68
CA PHE A 170 9.59 -10.81 3.23
C PHE A 170 8.26 -10.26 3.73
N GLY A 171 7.76 -9.21 3.08
CA GLY A 171 6.56 -8.52 3.53
C GLY A 171 5.30 -9.35 3.29
N PRO A 172 4.26 -9.15 4.12
CA PRO A 172 3.00 -9.83 3.96
C PRO A 172 2.38 -9.53 2.58
N PHE A 173 1.54 -10.46 2.15
CA PHE A 173 0.69 -10.28 0.99
C PHE A 173 -0.13 -8.99 1.11
N MET A 174 -0.02 -8.08 0.14
CA MET A 174 -0.69 -6.78 0.21
C MET A 174 -2.01 -6.78 -0.55
N PHE A 175 -2.01 -7.25 -1.81
CA PHE A 175 -3.18 -7.18 -2.70
C PHE A 175 -3.23 -8.36 -3.65
N GLN A 176 -4.43 -8.89 -3.93
CA GLN A 176 -4.71 -9.83 -5.02
C GLN A 176 -5.85 -9.30 -5.85
N PHE A 177 -5.72 -9.44 -7.16
CA PHE A 177 -6.81 -9.20 -8.09
C PHE A 177 -6.73 -10.15 -9.26
N SER A 178 -7.86 -10.31 -9.93
CA SER A 178 -8.01 -11.18 -11.09
C SER A 178 -8.48 -10.34 -12.27
N THR A 179 -7.84 -10.50 -13.42
CA THR A 179 -8.33 -9.92 -14.67
C THR A 179 -9.58 -10.65 -15.16
N SER A 180 -10.28 -10.04 -16.11
CA SER A 180 -11.30 -10.70 -16.91
C SER A 180 -10.72 -11.89 -17.70
N LYS A 181 -11.60 -12.83 -18.07
CA LYS A 181 -11.20 -13.97 -18.90
C LYS A 181 -11.06 -13.53 -20.35
N SER A 182 -9.89 -13.75 -20.94
CA SER A 182 -9.64 -13.61 -22.38
C SER A 182 -9.94 -14.93 -23.08
N THR A 183 -10.77 -14.90 -24.11
CA THR A 183 -11.00 -16.06 -25.00
C THR A 183 -9.90 -16.19 -26.06
N ASN A 184 -9.15 -15.13 -26.35
CA ASN A 184 -7.97 -15.21 -27.18
C ASN A 184 -6.81 -15.77 -26.35
N VAL A 185 -6.59 -17.09 -26.45
CA VAL A 185 -5.62 -17.79 -25.62
C VAL A 185 -4.18 -17.55 -26.11
N HIS A 186 -3.93 -17.47 -27.42
CA HIS A 186 -2.57 -17.33 -27.97
C HIS A 186 -1.99 -15.91 -27.84
N LEU A 187 -2.85 -14.89 -27.82
CA LEU A 187 -2.46 -13.50 -27.61
C LEU A 187 -3.45 -12.84 -26.65
N PRO A 188 -3.41 -13.20 -25.35
CA PRO A 188 -4.37 -12.69 -24.40
C PRO A 188 -4.05 -11.24 -24.09
N THR A 189 -5.09 -10.40 -24.12
CA THR A 189 -5.02 -8.96 -23.86
C THR A 189 -6.11 -8.60 -22.85
N TRP A 190 -5.82 -7.64 -21.97
CA TRP A 190 -6.78 -7.17 -20.98
C TRP A 190 -6.87 -5.64 -20.94
N GLY A 191 -8.09 -5.14 -20.74
CA GLY A 191 -8.38 -3.73 -20.52
C GLY A 191 -8.53 -3.37 -19.04
N ASP A 192 -8.44 -4.35 -18.13
CA ASP A 192 -8.71 -4.15 -16.72
C ASP A 192 -7.59 -3.36 -16.04
N ALA A 193 -7.96 -2.26 -15.38
CA ALA A 193 -7.06 -1.42 -14.61
C ALA A 193 -7.42 -1.48 -13.13
N PHE A 194 -6.40 -1.63 -12.28
CA PHE A 194 -6.56 -1.78 -10.83
C PHE A 194 -5.74 -0.70 -10.12
N PHE A 195 -6.35 0.01 -9.17
CA PHE A 195 -5.62 0.96 -8.35
C PHE A 195 -5.05 0.26 -7.12
N VAL A 196 -3.74 0.05 -7.13
CA VAL A 196 -3.02 -0.58 -6.04
C VAL A 196 -2.25 0.47 -5.25
N PRO A 197 -2.42 0.57 -3.92
CA PRO A 197 -1.60 1.46 -3.12
C PRO A 197 -0.21 0.84 -2.95
N MET A 198 0.80 1.48 -3.53
CA MET A 198 2.18 1.00 -3.44
C MET A 198 2.78 1.43 -2.11
N LEU A 199 2.71 0.56 -1.10
CA LEU A 199 3.16 0.87 0.26
C LEU A 199 4.70 0.88 0.41
N SER A 200 5.44 0.54 -0.65
CA SER A 200 6.90 0.43 -0.67
C SER A 200 7.45 0.78 -2.06
N SER A 201 8.66 1.33 -2.13
CA SER A 201 9.39 1.54 -3.40
C SER A 201 9.95 0.23 -3.95
N ARG A 202 10.01 -0.80 -3.10
CA ARG A 202 10.49 -2.14 -3.41
C ARG A 202 9.38 -3.14 -3.15
N CYS A 203 8.90 -3.76 -4.21
CA CYS A 203 7.84 -4.75 -4.16
C CYS A 203 7.93 -5.69 -5.36
N ASP A 204 7.32 -6.86 -5.21
CA ASP A 204 7.20 -7.84 -6.27
C ASP A 204 5.77 -7.89 -6.76
N LEU A 205 5.61 -7.74 -8.07
CA LEU A 205 4.36 -8.02 -8.76
C LEU A 205 4.43 -9.46 -9.26
N VAL A 206 3.67 -10.33 -8.61
CA VAL A 206 3.58 -11.75 -8.94
C VAL A 206 2.33 -11.94 -9.79
N VAL A 207 2.50 -12.24 -11.06
CA VAL A 207 1.41 -12.50 -12.00
C VAL A 207 1.33 -13.98 -12.27
N THR A 208 0.24 -14.61 -11.86
CA THR A 208 -0.04 -16.02 -12.15
C THR A 208 -1.00 -16.10 -13.32
N LEU A 209 -0.56 -16.70 -14.43
CA LEU A 209 -1.40 -16.96 -15.59
C LEU A 209 -2.17 -18.26 -15.36
N VAL A 210 -3.50 -18.19 -15.46
CA VAL A 210 -4.40 -19.31 -15.23
C VAL A 210 -5.23 -19.57 -16.48
N GLY A 211 -5.20 -20.82 -16.95
CA GLY A 211 -6.05 -21.32 -18.02
C GLY A 211 -7.33 -21.92 -17.47
N VAL A 212 -8.46 -21.65 -18.11
CA VAL A 212 -9.74 -22.27 -17.83
C VAL A 212 -10.05 -23.22 -18.97
N THR A 213 -10.20 -24.50 -18.65
CA THR A 213 -10.49 -25.53 -19.65
C THR A 213 -11.93 -25.45 -20.15
N VAL A 214 -12.23 -26.16 -21.23
CA VAL A 214 -13.62 -26.36 -21.71
C VAL A 214 -14.53 -26.96 -20.62
N THR A 215 -13.96 -27.78 -19.73
CA THR A 215 -14.65 -28.36 -18.57
C THR A 215 -14.71 -27.44 -17.35
N HIS A 216 -14.38 -26.15 -17.50
CA HIS A 216 -14.31 -25.14 -16.44
C HIS A 216 -13.32 -25.44 -15.31
N LYS A 217 -12.36 -26.35 -15.52
CA LYS A 217 -11.27 -26.59 -14.57
C LYS A 217 -10.19 -25.53 -14.75
N GLN A 218 -9.59 -25.10 -13.64
CA GLN A 218 -8.50 -24.13 -13.65
C GLN A 218 -7.16 -24.85 -13.70
N ARG A 219 -6.30 -24.44 -14.62
CA ARG A 219 -4.94 -24.95 -14.80
C ARG A 219 -3.92 -23.83 -14.63
N PHE A 220 -2.85 -24.13 -13.92
CA PHE A 220 -1.70 -23.24 -13.86
C PHE A 220 -0.97 -23.25 -15.20
N LEU A 221 -0.71 -22.07 -15.74
CA LEU A 221 0.07 -21.90 -16.98
C LEU A 221 1.47 -21.36 -16.69
N GLY A 222 1.63 -20.53 -15.68
CA GLY A 222 2.95 -20.01 -15.30
C GLY A 222 2.84 -18.86 -14.32
N GLN A 223 3.98 -18.50 -13.73
CA GLN A 223 4.10 -17.34 -12.85
C GLN A 223 5.21 -16.42 -13.36
N ALA A 224 4.87 -15.17 -13.60
CA ALA A 224 5.83 -14.10 -13.89
C ALA A 224 6.01 -13.23 -12.65
N ILE A 225 7.25 -12.79 -12.41
CA ILE A 225 7.60 -11.98 -11.24
C ILE A 225 8.30 -10.73 -11.75
N ALA A 226 7.61 -9.59 -11.71
CA ALA A 226 8.20 -8.30 -12.01
C ALA A 226 8.72 -7.67 -10.72
N GLN A 227 10.04 -7.52 -10.66
CA GLN A 227 10.74 -6.95 -9.52
C GLN A 227 10.77 -5.43 -9.64
N LEU A 228 10.05 -4.72 -8.78
CA LEU A 228 10.07 -3.26 -8.74
C LEU A 228 11.22 -2.76 -7.88
N GLU A 229 12.10 -2.00 -8.52
CA GLU A 229 13.20 -1.28 -7.89
C GLU A 229 12.87 0.21 -7.70
N PRO A 230 13.55 0.91 -6.77
CA PRO A 230 13.35 2.35 -6.61
C PRO A 230 13.53 3.09 -7.95
N GLY A 231 12.52 3.89 -8.32
CA GLY A 231 12.49 4.57 -9.61
C GLY A 231 11.64 3.88 -10.69
N TRP A 232 10.98 2.75 -10.38
CA TRP A 232 10.00 2.09 -11.26
C TRP A 232 8.92 3.04 -11.80
N GLU A 233 8.66 4.14 -11.10
CA GLU A 233 7.70 5.20 -11.45
C GLU A 233 7.98 5.86 -12.81
N LYS A 234 9.24 5.81 -13.27
CA LYS A 234 9.66 6.31 -14.57
C LYS A 234 9.43 5.28 -15.69
N LEU A 235 9.23 4.02 -15.31
CA LEU A 235 9.05 2.89 -16.21
C LEU A 235 7.54 2.61 -16.32
N ALA A 236 6.91 3.17 -17.35
CA ALA A 236 5.49 2.94 -17.59
C ALA A 236 5.17 1.47 -17.93
N LYS A 237 6.15 0.75 -18.49
CA LYS A 237 5.99 -0.63 -18.97
C LYS A 237 7.06 -1.52 -18.39
N LEU A 238 6.67 -2.71 -17.96
CA LEU A 238 7.55 -3.75 -17.45
C LEU A 238 7.21 -5.07 -18.13
N SER A 239 8.23 -5.87 -18.38
CA SER A 239 8.09 -7.21 -18.93
C SER A 239 8.67 -8.21 -17.94
N ALA A 240 7.97 -9.30 -17.68
CA ALA A 240 8.46 -10.40 -16.86
C ALA A 240 8.15 -11.75 -17.51
N PRO A 241 9.15 -12.65 -17.59
CA PRO A 241 8.96 -13.96 -18.22
C PRO A 241 8.11 -14.86 -17.32
N LEU A 242 7.26 -15.67 -17.95
CA LEU A 242 6.56 -16.78 -17.30
C LEU A 242 7.57 -17.88 -16.94
N GLY A 243 7.45 -18.38 -15.73
CA GLY A 243 8.25 -19.49 -15.27
C GLY A 243 7.51 -20.39 -14.28
N LYS A 244 8.31 -21.26 -13.66
CA LYS A 244 7.86 -22.15 -12.59
C LYS A 244 7.32 -21.34 -11.40
N TRP A 245 6.33 -21.88 -10.72
CA TRP A 245 5.78 -21.31 -9.50
C TRP A 245 6.89 -21.12 -8.44
N LYS A 246 7.03 -19.90 -7.90
CA LYS A 246 7.90 -19.57 -6.76
C LYS A 246 7.11 -19.18 -5.53
N PHE A 247 5.98 -18.51 -5.73
CA PHE A 247 5.05 -18.11 -4.68
C PHE A 247 3.85 -19.06 -4.64
N PRO A 248 3.31 -19.39 -3.44
CA PRO A 248 2.13 -20.23 -3.30
C PRO A 248 0.98 -19.71 -4.17
N VAL A 249 0.31 -20.59 -4.89
CA VAL A 249 -0.88 -20.27 -5.69
C VAL A 249 -2.12 -20.86 -5.03
N GLU A 250 -3.32 -20.55 -5.54
CA GLU A 250 -4.55 -21.13 -5.02
C GLU A 250 -4.56 -22.66 -5.17
N GLU A 251 -5.02 -23.37 -4.12
CA GLU A 251 -4.98 -24.83 -4.02
C GLU A 251 -5.84 -25.54 -5.10
N SER A 252 -6.77 -24.83 -5.75
CA SER A 252 -7.63 -25.36 -6.80
C SER A 252 -6.97 -25.50 -8.16
N LEU A 253 -5.75 -24.98 -8.34
CA LEU A 253 -5.08 -24.99 -9.65
C LEU A 253 -4.45 -26.35 -9.97
N LEU A 254 -4.85 -26.92 -11.10
CA LEU A 254 -4.28 -28.15 -11.61
C LEU A 254 -2.95 -27.90 -12.34
N GLY A 255 -2.04 -28.88 -12.31
CA GLY A 255 -0.90 -28.91 -13.23
C GLY A 255 0.30 -28.04 -12.84
N LEU A 256 0.49 -27.71 -11.56
CA LEU A 256 1.60 -26.86 -11.05
C LEU A 256 3.03 -27.29 -11.46
N HIS A 257 3.20 -28.53 -11.91
CA HIS A 257 4.48 -29.09 -12.35
C HIS A 257 4.84 -28.73 -13.80
N ARG A 258 3.88 -28.24 -14.61
CA ARG A 258 4.11 -27.79 -15.99
C ARG A 258 3.84 -26.30 -16.08
N PHE A 259 4.58 -25.62 -16.95
CA PHE A 259 4.37 -24.21 -17.24
C PHE A 259 4.70 -23.95 -18.71
N VAL A 260 4.17 -22.85 -19.22
CA VAL A 260 4.36 -22.37 -20.60
C VAL A 260 5.36 -21.23 -20.62
N THR A 261 6.00 -21.05 -21.76
CA THR A 261 6.89 -19.93 -22.06
C THR A 261 6.09 -18.74 -22.57
N GLY A 262 6.55 -17.53 -22.28
CA GLY A 262 5.93 -16.28 -22.70
C GLY A 262 6.29 -15.13 -21.76
N ASP A 263 6.01 -13.90 -22.18
CA ASP A 263 6.35 -12.68 -21.45
C ASP A 263 5.10 -11.90 -21.08
N VAL A 264 4.90 -11.67 -19.78
CA VAL A 264 3.80 -10.84 -19.27
C VAL A 264 4.20 -9.38 -19.34
N GLN A 265 3.43 -8.59 -20.10
CA GLN A 265 3.57 -7.14 -20.18
C GLN A 265 2.67 -6.46 -19.16
N LEU A 266 3.28 -5.70 -18.27
CA LEU A 266 2.64 -4.91 -17.22
C LEU A 266 2.77 -3.43 -17.54
N GLU A 267 1.70 -2.69 -17.29
CA GLU A 267 1.69 -1.23 -17.34
C GLU A 267 1.43 -0.67 -15.95
N LEU A 268 2.28 0.25 -15.51
CA LEU A 268 2.21 0.92 -14.22
C LEU A 268 2.17 2.42 -14.46
N SER A 269 1.09 3.06 -14.01
CA SER A 269 0.98 4.51 -14.06
C SER A 269 0.63 5.04 -12.67
N PRO A 270 1.55 5.75 -11.99
CA PRO A 270 1.23 6.44 -10.75
C PRO A 270 0.09 7.42 -10.98
N VAL A 271 -0.92 7.42 -10.11
CA VAL A 271 -2.02 8.38 -10.23
C VAL A 271 -1.45 9.79 -10.08
N PRO A 272 -1.60 10.67 -11.09
CA PRO A 272 -1.11 12.03 -11.00
C PRO A 272 -1.89 12.76 -9.90
N SER A 273 -1.18 13.24 -8.89
CA SER A 273 -1.80 13.86 -7.72
C SER A 273 -0.99 15.07 -7.29
N ARG A 274 -1.66 16.22 -7.20
CA ARG A 274 -1.16 17.49 -6.64
C ARG A 274 -1.09 17.42 -5.12
N LEU A 275 -1.96 16.63 -4.49
CA LEU A 275 -1.98 16.38 -3.06
C LEU A 275 -1.37 15.02 -2.69
N PRO A 276 -0.91 14.86 -1.44
CA PRO A 276 -0.47 13.56 -0.96
C PRO A 276 -1.68 12.61 -0.86
N CYS A 277 -1.73 11.62 -1.75
CA CYS A 277 -2.71 10.53 -1.65
C CYS A 277 -2.60 9.80 -0.30
N LYS A 278 -3.70 9.16 0.12
CA LYS A 278 -3.70 8.28 1.30
C LYS A 278 -4.43 6.99 0.97
N ALA A 279 -3.87 5.87 1.40
CA ALA A 279 -4.52 4.56 1.34
C ALA A 279 -4.58 3.93 2.74
N GLY A 280 -5.58 3.08 2.97
CA GLY A 280 -5.67 2.31 4.20
C GLY A 280 -6.88 1.38 4.21
N GLN A 281 -6.87 0.46 5.17
CA GLN A 281 -7.90 -0.53 5.37
C GLN A 281 -9.02 0.03 6.28
N PHE A 282 -10.26 -0.31 5.94
CA PHE A 282 -11.45 0.06 6.69
C PHE A 282 -12.31 -1.18 6.92
N LEU A 283 -13.02 -1.17 8.02
CA LEU A 283 -14.16 -2.06 8.25
C LEU A 283 -15.42 -1.31 7.81
N MET A 284 -16.15 -1.81 6.81
CA MET A 284 -17.30 -1.10 6.23
C MET A 284 -18.62 -1.77 6.63
N ALA A 285 -19.53 -1.00 7.23
CA ALA A 285 -20.91 -1.44 7.41
C ALA A 285 -21.68 -1.37 6.09
N PRO A 286 -22.77 -2.15 5.93
CA PRO A 286 -23.64 -2.05 4.76
C PRO A 286 -24.07 -0.61 4.50
N PRO A 287 -23.97 -0.11 3.24
CA PRO A 287 -24.35 1.25 2.92
C PRO A 287 -25.84 1.47 3.16
N VAL A 288 -26.21 2.61 3.76
CA VAL A 288 -27.60 2.94 4.08
C VAL A 288 -28.09 3.96 3.06
N SER A 289 -29.01 3.58 2.19
CA SER A 289 -29.65 4.53 1.27
C SER A 289 -30.71 5.36 2.00
N SER A 290 -30.65 6.68 1.87
CA SER A 290 -31.68 7.60 2.36
C SER A 290 -32.93 7.62 1.46
N ARG A 291 -32.86 7.03 0.26
CA ARG A 291 -34.05 6.73 -0.55
C ARG A 291 -34.63 5.39 -0.12
N ALA A 292 -35.34 5.37 1.00
CA ALA A 292 -36.27 4.28 1.29
C ALA A 292 -37.69 4.72 0.87
N PRO A 293 -38.44 3.90 0.13
CA PRO A 293 -39.86 4.10 -0.07
C PRO A 293 -40.57 3.86 1.26
N SER A 294 -41.25 4.91 1.76
CA SER A 294 -42.28 4.91 2.83
C SER A 294 -42.00 4.14 4.14
N GLY A 295 -41.90 4.87 5.25
CA GLY A 295 -42.66 4.52 6.47
C GLY A 295 -41.95 3.80 7.63
N GLY A 296 -40.62 3.83 7.75
CA GLY A 296 -39.92 3.24 8.91
C GLY A 296 -39.12 4.28 9.69
N VAL A 297 -39.50 4.55 10.94
CA VAL A 297 -38.76 5.42 11.87
C VAL A 297 -37.40 4.79 12.19
N PHE A 298 -36.30 5.37 11.70
CA PHE A 298 -34.94 4.84 11.89
C PHE A 298 -34.26 5.38 13.15
N SER A 299 -34.36 4.64 14.26
CA SER A 299 -33.55 4.85 15.48
C SER A 299 -32.26 4.03 15.40
N PHE A 300 -31.13 4.66 15.09
CA PHE A 300 -29.87 3.95 14.79
C PHE A 300 -28.61 4.48 15.50
N TRP A 301 -28.76 5.12 16.65
CA TRP A 301 -27.59 5.52 17.43
C TRP A 301 -27.28 4.45 18.48
N THR A 302 -26.06 3.93 18.42
CA THR A 302 -25.43 2.98 19.37
C THR A 302 -26.00 1.54 19.41
N ARG A 303 -25.52 0.65 18.54
CA ARG A 303 -25.45 -0.79 18.89
C ARG A 303 -24.13 -1.41 18.45
N ARG A 304 -23.59 -2.23 19.35
CA ARG A 304 -22.27 -2.87 19.28
C ARG A 304 -22.10 -3.65 17.98
N VAL A 305 -20.97 -3.42 17.31
CA VAL A 305 -20.52 -4.18 16.14
C VAL A 305 -19.61 -5.28 16.65
N THR A 306 -20.03 -6.53 16.52
CA THR A 306 -19.18 -7.71 16.75
C THR A 306 -18.51 -8.09 15.43
N ILE A 307 -17.18 -8.20 15.45
CA ILE A 307 -16.36 -8.59 14.30
C ILE A 307 -16.45 -10.12 14.16
N SER A 308 -16.97 -10.62 13.04
CA SER A 308 -16.84 -12.03 12.67
C SER A 308 -16.22 -12.12 11.28
N THR A 309 -15.04 -12.72 11.20
CA THR A 309 -14.43 -13.17 9.95
C THR A 309 -15.23 -14.35 9.40
N PRO A 310 -15.78 -14.29 8.17
CA PRO A 310 -16.36 -15.48 7.57
C PRO A 310 -15.23 -16.40 7.10
N SER A 311 -15.07 -17.54 7.78
CA SER A 311 -14.41 -18.72 7.22
C SER A 311 -15.44 -19.48 6.37
N PRO A 312 -15.16 -19.79 5.09
CA PRO A 312 -16.06 -20.55 4.25
C PRO A 312 -15.80 -22.05 4.45
N GLN A 313 -16.28 -22.63 5.55
CA GLN A 313 -16.55 -24.08 5.67
C GLN A 313 -17.08 -24.44 7.07
N THR A 314 -18.40 -24.63 7.18
CA THR A 314 -19.01 -25.59 8.14
C THR A 314 -20.46 -25.86 7.72
N PRO A 315 -20.90 -27.14 7.69
CA PRO A 315 -22.22 -27.52 7.21
C PRO A 315 -23.34 -27.23 8.22
N GLY A 316 -24.54 -27.02 7.70
CA GLY A 316 -25.65 -26.36 8.37
C GLY A 316 -26.38 -27.16 9.45
N ASN A 317 -27.04 -26.39 10.33
CA ASN A 317 -28.17 -26.82 11.13
C ASN A 317 -29.17 -25.65 11.23
N PRO A 318 -30.50 -25.85 11.05
CA PRO A 318 -31.46 -24.76 11.01
C PRO A 318 -31.93 -24.46 12.44
N ALA A 319 -31.49 -23.35 13.02
CA ALA A 319 -32.02 -22.88 14.29
C ALA A 319 -32.18 -21.36 14.31
N SER A 320 -33.44 -20.94 14.39
CA SER A 320 -33.97 -19.67 14.94
C SER A 320 -33.61 -18.36 14.19
N PRO A 321 -34.59 -17.47 13.90
CA PRO A 321 -34.35 -16.18 13.26
C PRO A 321 -33.69 -15.22 14.26
N SER A 322 -32.37 -15.37 14.41
CA SER A 322 -31.55 -14.38 15.09
C SER A 322 -31.53 -13.09 14.27
N PRO A 323 -31.68 -11.91 14.89
CA PRO A 323 -31.75 -10.63 14.18
C PRO A 323 -30.49 -10.42 13.35
N ALA A 324 -30.67 -10.03 12.08
CA ALA A 324 -29.64 -9.89 11.06
C ALA A 324 -28.29 -9.38 11.62
N ARG A 325 -27.33 -10.30 11.74
CA ARG A 325 -25.94 -9.98 12.06
C ARG A 325 -25.41 -9.12 10.91
N LYS A 326 -25.32 -7.80 11.11
CA LYS A 326 -24.80 -6.87 10.10
C LYS A 326 -23.31 -7.14 9.93
N SER A 327 -22.96 -7.97 8.94
CA SER A 327 -21.58 -8.30 8.62
C SER A 327 -20.84 -7.05 8.21
N VAL A 328 -19.89 -6.62 9.02
CA VAL A 328 -18.95 -5.57 8.64
C VAL A 328 -17.85 -6.22 7.81
N VAL A 329 -17.56 -5.64 6.65
CA VAL A 329 -16.64 -6.22 5.65
C VAL A 329 -15.40 -5.36 5.55
N THR A 330 -14.23 -5.98 5.53
CA THR A 330 -12.98 -5.29 5.26
C THR A 330 -12.95 -4.74 3.85
N ARG A 331 -12.61 -3.46 3.68
CA ARG A 331 -12.47 -2.75 2.41
C ARG A 331 -11.17 -1.93 2.42
N TRP A 332 -10.62 -1.64 1.25
CA TRP A 332 -9.54 -0.67 1.11
C TRP A 332 -10.10 0.67 0.65
N GLY A 333 -9.69 1.75 1.29
CA GLY A 333 -10.02 3.10 0.87
C GLY A 333 -8.79 3.82 0.36
N VAL A 334 -8.96 4.52 -0.75
CA VAL A 334 -7.92 5.27 -1.45
C VAL A 334 -8.42 6.68 -1.70
N LEU A 335 -7.75 7.66 -1.11
CA LEU A 335 -8.00 9.08 -1.31
C LEU A 335 -7.04 9.63 -2.38
N THR A 336 -7.60 10.10 -3.49
CA THR A 336 -6.92 10.85 -4.54
C THR A 336 -7.23 12.33 -4.42
N ASP A 337 -6.75 13.15 -5.36
CA ASP A 337 -7.05 14.60 -5.39
C ASP A 337 -8.55 14.90 -5.46
N THR A 338 -9.28 14.17 -6.30
CA THR A 338 -10.68 14.47 -6.64
C THR A 338 -11.66 13.47 -6.06
N SER A 339 -11.20 12.28 -5.68
CA SER A 339 -12.08 11.14 -5.41
C SER A 339 -11.63 10.33 -4.20
N PHE A 340 -12.59 9.70 -3.54
CA PHE A 340 -12.36 8.67 -2.55
C PHE A 340 -12.90 7.33 -3.08
N HIS A 341 -11.99 6.40 -3.35
CA HIS A 341 -12.31 5.09 -3.92
C HIS A 341 -12.34 4.03 -2.82
N LEU A 342 -13.34 3.16 -2.88
CA LEU A 342 -13.46 1.99 -2.02
C LEU A 342 -13.31 0.73 -2.88
N PHE A 343 -12.38 -0.12 -2.48
CA PHE A 343 -12.08 -1.40 -3.12
C PHE A 343 -12.47 -2.55 -2.20
N ASP A 344 -12.85 -3.65 -2.83
CA ASP A 344 -12.98 -4.91 -2.13
C ASP A 344 -11.63 -5.41 -1.61
N ASN A 345 -11.60 -5.97 -0.40
CA ASN A 345 -10.35 -6.46 0.18
C ASN A 345 -9.84 -7.73 -0.50
N SER A 346 -10.73 -8.60 -0.97
CA SER A 346 -10.35 -9.90 -1.54
C SER A 346 -10.00 -9.83 -3.03
N SER A 347 -10.72 -9.02 -3.80
CA SER A 347 -10.60 -8.96 -5.25
C SER A 347 -9.94 -7.69 -5.77
N ALA A 348 -9.65 -6.71 -4.89
CA ALA A 348 -9.24 -5.35 -5.22
C ALA A 348 -10.13 -4.67 -6.29
N LYS A 349 -11.37 -5.15 -6.49
CA LYS A 349 -12.32 -4.57 -7.42
C LYS A 349 -12.83 -3.25 -6.86
N LEU A 350 -12.87 -2.22 -7.71
CA LEU A 350 -13.49 -0.95 -7.36
C LEU A 350 -14.98 -1.18 -7.08
N LEU A 351 -15.41 -0.85 -5.87
CA LEU A 351 -16.81 -0.95 -5.45
C LEU A 351 -17.53 0.36 -5.63
N VAL A 352 -16.90 1.45 -5.16
CA VAL A 352 -17.50 2.77 -5.12
C VAL A 352 -16.42 3.81 -5.37
N SER A 353 -16.72 4.80 -6.20
CA SER A 353 -15.91 6.00 -6.39
C SER A 353 -16.72 7.21 -5.96
N LEU A 354 -16.31 7.86 -4.89
CA LEU A 354 -16.99 9.03 -4.33
C LEU A 354 -16.26 10.30 -4.75
N ASP A 355 -16.91 11.13 -5.54
CA ASP A 355 -16.43 12.47 -5.89
C ASP A 355 -16.37 13.36 -4.64
N LEU A 356 -15.17 13.85 -4.30
CA LEU A 356 -14.91 14.65 -3.11
C LEU A 356 -15.64 16.00 -3.15
N ALA A 357 -15.91 16.56 -4.33
CA ALA A 357 -16.67 17.81 -4.45
C ALA A 357 -18.12 17.64 -3.96
N LYS A 358 -18.68 16.44 -4.14
CA LYS A 358 -20.06 16.09 -3.77
C LYS A 358 -20.16 15.34 -2.43
N LEU A 359 -19.02 14.92 -1.88
CA LEU A 359 -18.94 14.18 -0.64
C LEU A 359 -19.22 15.07 0.56
N GLN A 360 -20.11 14.65 1.43
CA GLN A 360 -20.34 15.28 2.74
C GLN A 360 -19.75 14.40 3.84
N LEU A 361 -18.89 14.99 4.66
CA LEU A 361 -18.33 14.32 5.83
C LEU A 361 -19.22 14.63 7.03
N ILE A 362 -19.79 13.60 7.66
CA ILE A 362 -20.58 13.75 8.88
C ILE A 362 -19.63 13.64 10.06
N ALA A 363 -19.56 14.70 10.88
CA ALA A 363 -18.71 14.71 12.05
C ALA A 363 -19.08 13.57 13.00
N SER A 364 -18.09 12.73 13.31
CA SER A 364 -18.25 11.65 14.27
C SER A 364 -17.83 12.12 15.66
N SER A 365 -18.76 12.09 16.62
CA SER A 365 -18.44 12.33 18.04
C SER A 365 -17.55 11.20 18.56
N ALA A 366 -16.40 11.53 19.10
CA ALA A 366 -15.68 10.64 19.99
C ALA A 366 -16.42 10.62 21.33
N ASP A 367 -17.36 9.69 21.50
CA ASP A 367 -17.95 9.47 22.83
C ASP A 367 -16.86 8.93 23.77
N ALA A 368 -16.07 9.80 24.40
CA ALA A 368 -14.91 9.45 25.23
C ALA A 368 -15.25 8.63 26.50
N ARG A 369 -16.53 8.30 26.72
CA ARG A 369 -17.05 7.78 28.00
C ARG A 369 -17.03 6.26 28.16
N LYS A 370 -16.54 5.49 27.18
CA LYS A 370 -16.48 4.01 27.27
C LYS A 370 -15.14 3.50 26.72
N SER A 371 -14.25 3.13 27.63
CA SER A 371 -12.91 2.57 27.39
C SER A 371 -13.01 1.09 27.01
N ASP A 372 -13.60 0.81 25.85
CA ASP A 372 -13.63 -0.55 25.30
C ASP A 372 -12.41 -0.72 24.37
N PRO A 373 -11.47 -1.63 24.67
CA PRO A 373 -10.28 -1.87 23.83
C PRO A 373 -10.63 -2.42 22.44
N SER A 374 -11.84 -2.94 22.23
CA SER A 374 -12.33 -3.41 20.93
C SER A 374 -13.03 -2.31 20.10
N ARG A 375 -13.01 -1.06 20.60
CA ARG A 375 -13.78 0.03 20.00
C ARG A 375 -13.24 0.42 18.63
N LEU A 376 -14.11 0.31 17.64
CA LEU A 376 -13.90 0.87 16.31
C LEU A 376 -14.36 2.32 16.24
N PHE A 377 -13.65 3.13 15.44
CA PHE A 377 -13.90 4.56 15.27
C PHE A 377 -14.54 4.84 13.90
N PRO A 378 -15.78 5.37 13.86
CA PRO A 378 -16.51 5.53 12.61
C PRO A 378 -16.12 6.81 11.85
N ILE A 379 -15.93 6.70 10.54
CA ILE A 379 -15.87 7.79 9.57
C ILE A 379 -17.15 7.67 8.72
N LYS A 380 -17.99 8.70 8.79
CA LYS A 380 -19.30 8.72 8.13
C LYS A 380 -19.23 9.61 6.89
N LEU A 381 -19.45 9.01 5.73
CA LEU A 381 -19.40 9.67 4.44
C LEU A 381 -20.79 9.63 3.81
N TYR A 382 -21.34 10.78 3.44
CA TYR A 382 -22.61 10.88 2.75
C TYR A 382 -22.38 11.37 1.32
N ALA A 383 -22.86 10.60 0.35
CA ALA A 383 -22.76 10.95 -1.07
C ALA A 383 -23.94 10.35 -1.83
N GLN A 384 -24.49 11.12 -2.77
CA GLN A 384 -25.55 10.66 -3.69
C GLN A 384 -26.73 9.98 -2.97
N GLY A 385 -27.16 10.52 -1.81
CA GLY A 385 -28.26 9.94 -1.05
C GLY A 385 -27.91 8.66 -0.27
N THR A 386 -26.64 8.26 -0.20
CA THR A 386 -26.20 7.05 0.50
C THR A 386 -25.20 7.41 1.61
N LEU A 387 -25.41 6.83 2.80
CA LEU A 387 -24.52 6.93 3.94
C LEU A 387 -23.59 5.71 3.99
N TYR A 388 -22.30 5.95 3.84
CA TYR A 388 -21.22 5.00 4.03
C TYR A 388 -20.62 5.18 5.41
N THR A 389 -20.65 4.11 6.23
CA THR A 389 -19.99 4.12 7.54
C THR A 389 -18.77 3.20 7.48
N LEU A 390 -17.61 3.81 7.55
CA LEU A 390 -16.30 3.15 7.57
C LEU A 390 -15.76 3.16 8.99
N TYR A 391 -15.07 2.13 9.41
CA TYR A 391 -14.52 1.99 10.75
C TYR A 391 -13.00 1.80 10.67
N VAL A 392 -12.29 2.48 11.55
CA VAL A 392 -10.83 2.37 11.73
C VAL A 392 -10.49 1.98 13.16
N SER A 393 -9.28 1.47 13.38
CA SER A 393 -8.90 0.88 14.67
C SER A 393 -8.55 1.90 15.75
N THR A 394 -8.16 3.12 15.37
CA THR A 394 -7.77 4.16 16.34
C THR A 394 -8.41 5.51 16.07
N PHE A 395 -8.61 6.28 17.14
CA PHE A 395 -9.11 7.64 17.04
C PHE A 395 -8.16 8.54 16.22
N ALA A 396 -6.85 8.36 16.37
CA ALA A 396 -5.86 9.09 15.58
C ALA A 396 -6.01 8.79 14.07
N GLN A 397 -6.28 7.54 13.69
CA GLN A 397 -6.58 7.20 12.30
C GLN A 397 -7.85 7.88 11.82
N GLN A 398 -8.91 7.90 12.63
CA GLN A 398 -10.18 8.55 12.32
C GLN A 398 -9.96 10.04 12.02
N GLN A 399 -9.35 10.77 12.95
CA GLN A 399 -9.05 12.19 12.79
C GLN A 399 -8.15 12.44 11.58
N ALA A 400 -7.11 11.62 11.37
CA ALA A 400 -6.21 11.76 10.25
C ALA A 400 -6.89 11.50 8.88
N TRP A 401 -7.94 10.67 8.85
CA TRP A 401 -8.74 10.45 7.64
C TRP A 401 -9.73 11.59 7.41
N GLU A 402 -10.52 11.96 8.42
CA GLU A 402 -11.47 13.06 8.34
C GLU A 402 -10.79 14.37 7.94
N HIS A 403 -9.66 14.69 8.57
CA HIS A 403 -8.88 15.88 8.26
C HIS A 403 -8.41 15.90 6.79
N LYS A 404 -7.84 14.78 6.30
CA LYS A 404 -7.33 14.71 4.92
C LYS A 404 -8.44 14.75 3.88
N ILE A 405 -9.53 14.02 4.08
CA ILE A 405 -10.69 14.07 3.18
C ILE A 405 -11.25 15.49 3.10
N ASN A 406 -11.42 16.15 4.26
CA ASN A 406 -11.90 17.53 4.32
C ASN A 406 -10.92 18.52 3.68
N ALA A 407 -9.61 18.34 3.88
CA ALA A 407 -8.59 19.17 3.26
C ALA A 407 -8.62 19.08 1.73
N HIS A 408 -8.69 17.86 1.16
CA HIS A 408 -8.82 17.66 -0.29
C HIS A 408 -10.11 18.29 -0.82
N ARG A 409 -11.24 18.02 -0.15
CA ARG A 409 -12.55 18.59 -0.52
C ARG A 409 -12.53 20.12 -0.55
N ARG A 410 -11.97 20.77 0.47
CA ARG A 410 -11.90 22.25 0.53
C ARG A 410 -11.13 22.83 -0.65
N GLN A 411 -10.06 22.18 -1.10
CA GLN A 411 -9.29 22.66 -2.24
C GLN A 411 -10.06 22.57 -3.56
N LEU A 412 -10.99 21.62 -3.70
CA LEU A 412 -11.84 21.51 -4.89
C LEU A 412 -13.02 22.50 -4.88
N LEU A 413 -13.39 23.00 -3.70
CA LEU A 413 -14.50 23.96 -3.53
C LEU A 413 -14.04 25.42 -3.64
N ILE A 414 -12.73 25.67 -3.66
CA ILE A 414 -12.17 27.00 -3.89
C ILE A 414 -11.96 27.15 -5.41
N PRO A 415 -12.66 28.10 -6.07
CA PRO A 415 -12.64 28.27 -7.53
C PRO A 415 -11.30 28.72 -8.10
#